data_AF-A0A9P0TBU4-F1
#
_entry.id   AF-A0A9P0TBU4-F1
#
_cell.length_a   1.000
_cell.length_b   1.000
_cell.length_c   1.000
_cell.angle_alpha   90.00
_cell.angle_beta   90.00
_cell.angle_gamma   90.00
#
_symmetry.space_group_name_H-M   'P 1'
#
loop_
_entity.id
_entity.type
_entity.pdbx_description
1 polymer ?
#
loop_
_entity_poly.entity_id
_entity_poly.type
_entity_poly.pdbx_seq_one_letter_code
_entity_poly.pdbx_strand_id
1 'polypeptide(L)'
;MATKDPAPVICNSCNGAIQGRIVTALNKKWHPEHFTCGSCRQPIEGAKFHQHDGGVRCVPCYTRHHSPRCHACGDPITDRVIQALGVSWHAHHFVCGGCRKELGGGGFMEQAGRAYCSSCYADKFAARCAGCAQPIVDKAIVALDAKWHRDCFTCNKCRNPVTDSTFSVMDNKPLCGKCA
;
A
#
# COMPACT_ATOMS: atom_id res chain seq x y z
N MET A 1 -67.26 -5.19 17.15
CA MET A 1 -66.04 -5.80 16.60
C MET A 1 -64.89 -5.35 17.48
N ALA A 2 -64.31 -6.23 18.30
CA ALA A 2 -63.19 -5.89 19.16
C ALA A 2 -61.94 -5.78 18.30
N THR A 3 -61.42 -4.57 18.12
CA THR A 3 -60.10 -4.33 17.54
C THR A 3 -59.09 -4.89 18.54
N LYS A 4 -58.43 -6.00 18.20
CA LYS A 4 -57.27 -6.48 18.95
C LYS A 4 -56.19 -5.40 18.83
N ASP A 5 -55.96 -4.65 19.90
CA ASP A 5 -54.84 -3.72 19.96
C ASP A 5 -53.55 -4.50 19.66
N PRO A 6 -52.68 -3.97 18.78
CA PRO A 6 -51.40 -4.61 18.50
C PRO A 6 -50.58 -4.67 19.80
N ALA A 7 -49.90 -5.80 20.00
CA ALA A 7 -49.05 -6.01 21.17
C ALA A 7 -48.00 -4.88 21.30
N PRO A 8 -47.73 -4.39 22.52
CA PRO A 8 -46.81 -3.29 22.73
C PRO A 8 -45.39 -3.67 22.29
N VAL A 9 -44.73 -2.77 21.56
CA VAL A 9 -43.33 -2.94 21.15
C VAL A 9 -42.43 -2.59 22.34
N ILE A 10 -41.58 -3.52 22.78
CA ILE A 10 -40.73 -3.35 23.95
C ILE A 10 -39.29 -3.01 23.55
N CYS A 11 -38.69 -2.03 24.23
CA CYS A 11 -37.29 -1.64 24.03
C CYS A 11 -36.33 -2.67 24.63
N ASN A 12 -35.37 -3.15 23.84
CA ASN A 12 -34.36 -4.11 24.30
C ASN A 12 -33.38 -3.55 25.35
N SER A 13 -33.25 -2.23 25.49
CA SER A 13 -32.32 -1.62 26.45
C SER A 13 -32.97 -1.42 27.83
N CYS A 14 -34.15 -0.82 27.88
CA CYS A 14 -34.81 -0.44 29.14
C CYS A 14 -36.03 -1.30 29.50
N ASN A 15 -36.42 -2.25 28.65
CA ASN A 15 -37.65 -3.05 28.78
C ASN A 15 -38.97 -2.25 28.87
N GLY A 16 -38.94 -0.95 28.59
CA GLY A 16 -40.14 -0.10 28.49
C GLY A 16 -40.84 -0.23 27.14
N ALA A 17 -42.15 0.07 27.12
CA ALA A 17 -42.93 0.14 25.88
C ALA A 17 -42.53 1.37 25.05
N ILE A 18 -42.31 1.17 23.75
CA ILE A 18 -41.95 2.23 22.81
C ILE A 18 -43.22 2.87 22.27
N GLN A 19 -43.35 4.18 22.46
CA GLN A 19 -44.39 4.99 21.83
C GLN A 19 -43.74 5.89 20.77
N GLY A 20 -44.32 5.93 19.56
CA GLY A 20 -43.82 6.77 18.47
C GLY A 20 -42.68 6.12 17.66
N ARG A 21 -41.55 6.83 17.50
CA ARG A 21 -40.46 6.40 16.61
C ARG A 21 -39.73 5.18 17.17
N ILE A 22 -39.58 4.14 16.35
CA ILE A 22 -38.89 2.89 16.71
C ILE A 22 -37.63 2.74 15.86
N VAL A 23 -36.51 2.38 16.51
CA VAL A 23 -35.32 1.90 15.80
C VAL A 23 -35.35 0.37 15.78
N THR A 24 -35.25 -0.22 14.58
CA THR A 24 -35.13 -1.66 14.40
C THR A 24 -33.71 -2.00 13.95
N ALA A 25 -32.97 -2.72 14.78
CA ALA A 25 -31.60 -3.14 14.49
C ALA A 25 -31.27 -4.42 15.27
N LEU A 26 -30.39 -5.27 14.72
CA LEU A 26 -29.96 -6.53 15.35
C LEU A 26 -31.15 -7.44 15.75
N ASN A 27 -32.19 -7.49 14.91
CA ASN A 27 -33.45 -8.20 15.18
C ASN A 27 -34.16 -7.80 16.48
N LYS A 28 -33.88 -6.59 16.98
CA LYS A 28 -34.41 -6.02 18.22
C LYS A 28 -35.01 -4.65 17.98
N LYS A 29 -35.83 -4.18 18.92
CA LYS A 29 -36.49 -2.88 18.89
C LYS A 29 -35.94 -1.99 19.99
N TRP A 30 -35.74 -0.71 19.70
CA TRP A 30 -35.08 0.23 20.60
C TRP A 30 -35.75 1.59 20.55
N HIS A 31 -35.80 2.27 21.70
CA HIS A 31 -35.96 3.72 21.69
C HIS A 31 -34.77 4.36 20.95
N PRO A 32 -34.98 5.43 20.17
CA PRO A 32 -33.90 6.10 19.46
C PRO A 32 -32.73 6.53 20.36
N GLU A 33 -33.04 7.04 21.55
CA GLU A 33 -32.10 7.45 22.59
C GLU A 33 -31.40 6.29 23.30
N HIS A 34 -31.91 5.07 23.17
CA HIS A 34 -31.30 3.86 23.73
C HIS A 34 -30.48 3.06 22.72
N PHE A 35 -30.58 3.39 21.42
CA PHE A 35 -29.73 2.83 20.40
C PHE A 35 -28.49 3.71 20.19
N THR A 36 -27.59 3.66 21.17
CA THR A 36 -26.42 4.56 21.27
C THR A 36 -25.11 3.82 21.04
N CYS A 37 -24.10 4.55 20.57
CA CYS A 37 -22.75 4.03 20.39
C CYS A 37 -22.12 3.73 21.75
N GLY A 38 -21.62 2.50 21.94
CA GLY A 38 -20.95 2.11 23.18
C GLY A 38 -19.63 2.85 23.49
N SER A 39 -19.08 3.62 22.54
CA SER A 39 -17.88 4.45 22.77
C SER A 39 -18.20 5.92 23.08
N CYS A 40 -19.00 6.60 22.24
CA CYS A 40 -19.29 8.03 22.42
C CYS A 40 -20.63 8.33 23.09
N ARG A 41 -21.46 7.30 23.34
CA ARG A 41 -22.81 7.39 23.92
C ARG A 41 -23.82 8.24 23.12
N GLN A 42 -23.44 8.70 21.92
CA GLN A 42 -24.35 9.41 21.03
C GLN A 42 -25.34 8.43 20.38
N PRO A 43 -26.61 8.84 20.16
CA PRO A 43 -27.57 8.08 19.38
C PRO A 43 -27.03 7.77 17.99
N ILE A 44 -27.25 6.54 17.52
CA ILE A 44 -26.89 6.15 16.17
C ILE A 44 -28.11 6.42 15.28
N GLU A 45 -28.06 7.55 14.57
CA GLU A 45 -29.08 7.91 13.60
C GLU A 45 -28.73 7.31 12.21
N GLY A 46 -29.65 6.53 11.65
CA GLY A 46 -29.49 5.90 10.33
C GLY A 46 -29.02 4.44 10.35
N ALA A 47 -28.77 3.90 9.15
CA ALA A 47 -28.60 2.45 8.93
C ALA A 47 -27.16 1.92 9.09
N LYS A 48 -26.15 2.79 9.25
CA LYS A 48 -24.73 2.37 9.24
C LYS A 48 -24.15 2.36 10.65
N PHE A 49 -23.82 1.18 11.14
CA PHE A 49 -23.12 0.95 12.41
C PHE A 49 -22.31 -0.35 12.34
N HIS A 50 -21.41 -0.54 13.30
CA HIS A 50 -20.64 -1.77 13.45
C HIS A 50 -21.02 -2.48 14.75
N GLN A 51 -21.14 -3.80 14.72
CA GLN A 51 -21.28 -4.61 15.93
C GLN A 51 -19.87 -4.95 16.45
N HIS A 52 -19.59 -4.64 17.71
CA HIS A 52 -18.28 -4.87 18.35
C HIS A 52 -18.46 -5.10 19.86
N ASP A 53 -17.79 -6.12 20.41
CA ASP A 53 -17.90 -6.57 21.82
C ASP A 53 -19.34 -6.74 22.31
N GLY A 54 -20.21 -7.33 21.49
CA GLY A 54 -21.62 -7.54 21.86
C GLY A 54 -22.48 -6.27 21.89
N GLY A 55 -21.90 -5.10 21.64
CA GLY A 55 -22.61 -3.81 21.50
C GLY A 55 -22.54 -3.25 20.08
N VAL A 56 -23.04 -2.04 19.91
CA VAL A 56 -22.94 -1.28 18.64
C VAL A 56 -21.95 -0.12 18.78
N ARG A 57 -21.29 0.21 17.68
CA ARG A 57 -20.40 1.36 17.53
C ARG A 57 -20.85 2.18 16.32
N CYS A 58 -20.89 3.50 16.47
CA CYS A 58 -21.08 4.38 15.32
C CYS A 58 -19.85 4.28 14.40
N VAL A 59 -20.05 4.51 13.10
CA VAL A 59 -18.98 4.44 12.09
C VAL A 59 -17.74 5.27 12.49
N PRO A 60 -17.87 6.55 12.92
CA PRO A 60 -16.69 7.34 13.30
C PRO A 60 -15.88 6.73 14.45
N CYS A 61 -16.55 6.19 15.48
CA CYS A 61 -15.85 5.55 16.60
C CYS A 61 -15.19 4.25 16.16
N TYR A 62 -15.89 3.41 15.39
CA TYR A 62 -15.33 2.17 14.91
C TYR A 62 -14.09 2.41 14.04
N THR A 63 -14.20 3.30 13.04
CA THR A 63 -13.08 3.71 12.19
C THR A 63 -11.89 4.21 13.00
N ARG A 64 -12.12 5.09 13.99
CA ARG A 64 -11.03 5.67 14.79
C ARG A 64 -10.24 4.63 15.59
N HIS A 65 -10.91 3.58 16.07
CA HIS A 65 -10.29 2.59 16.97
C HIS A 65 -9.83 1.32 16.26
N HIS A 66 -10.40 0.98 15.10
CA HIS A 66 -10.18 -0.33 14.46
C HIS A 66 -9.67 -0.25 13.02
N SER A 67 -9.74 0.90 12.34
CA SER A 67 -9.14 1.01 11.01
C SER A 67 -7.61 1.14 11.12
N PRO A 68 -6.86 0.54 10.16
CA PRO A 68 -5.41 0.71 10.11
C PRO A 68 -5.06 2.18 9.93
N ARG A 69 -3.96 2.62 10.55
CA ARG A 69 -3.51 4.01 10.48
C ARG A 69 -2.44 4.17 9.42
N CYS A 70 -2.55 5.24 8.63
CA CYS A 70 -1.54 5.56 7.64
C CYS A 70 -0.25 5.98 8.34
N HIS A 71 0.87 5.37 7.97
CA HIS A 71 2.19 5.70 8.52
C HIS A 71 2.59 7.16 8.28
N ALA A 72 2.14 7.78 7.18
CA ALA A 72 2.52 9.14 6.81
C ALA A 72 1.73 10.23 7.55
N CYS A 73 0.41 10.07 7.72
CA CYS A 73 -0.45 11.10 8.34
C CYS A 73 -1.02 10.71 9.70
N GLY A 74 -0.94 9.44 10.10
CA GLY A 74 -1.51 8.92 11.35
C GLY A 74 -3.03 8.70 11.32
N ASP A 75 -3.73 9.17 10.29
CA ASP A 75 -5.18 9.05 10.17
C ASP A 75 -5.62 7.62 9.84
N PRO A 76 -6.83 7.22 10.28
CA PRO A 76 -7.45 5.97 9.88
C PRO A 76 -7.66 5.90 8.36
N ILE A 77 -7.28 4.77 7.77
CA ILE A 77 -7.49 4.49 6.34
C ILE A 77 -8.89 3.93 6.17
N THR A 78 -9.76 4.69 5.51
CA THR A 78 -11.16 4.31 5.23
C THR A 78 -11.39 3.82 3.81
N ASP A 79 -10.40 4.00 2.93
CA ASP A 79 -10.41 3.60 1.54
C ASP A 79 -9.49 2.38 1.32
N ARG A 80 -8.85 2.29 0.13
CA ARG A 80 -7.92 1.20 -0.18
C ARG A 80 -6.63 1.34 0.63
N VAL A 81 -6.40 0.37 1.52
CA VAL A 81 -5.15 0.22 2.27
C VAL A 81 -4.04 -0.30 1.36
N ILE A 82 -2.89 0.38 1.36
CA ILE A 82 -1.65 -0.14 0.81
C ILE A 82 -0.80 -0.71 1.95
N GLN A 83 -0.46 -1.99 1.88
CA GLN A 83 0.50 -2.62 2.79
C GLN A 83 1.86 -2.70 2.09
N ALA A 84 2.84 -1.95 2.60
CA ALA A 84 4.18 -1.89 2.04
C ALA A 84 5.19 -1.46 3.11
N LEU A 85 6.44 -1.91 2.99
CA LEU A 85 7.51 -1.59 3.95
C LEU A 85 7.13 -1.97 5.40
N GLY A 86 6.38 -3.07 5.56
CA GLY A 86 5.90 -3.55 6.86
C GLY A 86 4.82 -2.68 7.54
N VAL A 87 4.32 -1.62 6.90
CA VAL A 87 3.33 -0.70 7.49
C VAL A 87 2.18 -0.38 6.51
N SER A 88 1.17 0.35 6.99
CA SER A 88 -0.03 0.70 6.22
C SER A 88 0.01 2.14 5.73
N TRP A 89 -0.52 2.37 4.52
CA TRP A 89 -0.53 3.67 3.86
C TRP A 89 -1.85 3.94 3.15
N HIS A 90 -2.24 5.22 3.11
CA HIS A 90 -3.12 5.70 2.05
C HIS A 90 -2.40 5.58 0.70
N ALA A 91 -3.14 5.30 -0.38
CA ALA A 91 -2.58 5.22 -1.73
C ALA A 91 -1.79 6.49 -2.12
N HIS A 92 -2.35 7.67 -1.87
CA HIS A 92 -1.73 8.96 -2.16
C HIS A 92 -0.53 9.31 -1.26
N HIS A 93 -0.34 8.60 -0.15
CA HIS A 93 0.84 8.76 0.72
C HIS A 93 1.95 7.76 0.41
N PHE A 94 1.63 6.62 -0.21
CA PHE A 94 2.63 5.66 -0.66
C PHE A 94 3.18 6.05 -2.04
N VAL A 95 4.14 6.98 -2.03
CA VAL A 95 4.68 7.62 -3.23
C VAL A 95 6.18 7.39 -3.40
N CYS A 96 6.64 7.44 -4.64
CA CYS A 96 8.05 7.34 -4.99
C CYS A 96 8.89 8.43 -4.30
N GLY A 97 9.98 8.02 -3.66
CA GLY A 97 10.92 8.93 -3.02
C GLY A 97 11.69 9.85 -3.97
N GLY A 98 11.69 9.54 -5.28
CA GLY A 98 12.27 10.37 -6.33
C GLY A 98 11.25 11.31 -6.98
N CYS A 99 10.25 10.75 -7.66
CA CYS A 99 9.31 11.50 -8.49
C CYS A 99 7.94 11.76 -7.85
N ARG A 100 7.70 11.30 -6.62
CA ARG A 100 6.43 11.47 -5.88
C ARG A 100 5.18 10.84 -6.54
N LYS A 101 5.33 10.06 -7.61
CA LYS A 101 4.23 9.26 -8.19
C LYS A 101 3.76 8.19 -7.21
N GLU A 102 2.45 7.99 -7.11
CA GLU A 102 1.86 6.90 -6.32
C GLU A 102 2.36 5.53 -6.78
N LEU A 103 2.65 4.66 -5.81
CA LEU A 103 3.19 3.32 -6.03
C LEU A 103 2.16 2.22 -5.75
N GLY A 104 0.98 2.54 -5.20
CA GLY A 104 -0.02 1.56 -4.73
C GLY A 104 -0.61 0.63 -5.81
N GLY A 105 -0.35 0.88 -7.10
CA GLY A 105 -0.78 0.04 -8.22
C GLY A 105 0.33 -0.72 -8.95
N GLY A 106 1.61 -0.45 -8.65
CA GLY A 106 2.75 -1.03 -9.37
C GLY A 106 3.82 -1.58 -8.43
N GLY A 107 4.72 -2.41 -8.96
CA GLY A 107 5.90 -2.83 -8.20
C GLY A 107 6.78 -1.63 -7.82
N PHE A 108 7.46 -1.72 -6.68
CA PHE A 108 8.42 -0.73 -6.21
C PHE A 108 9.72 -1.41 -5.75
N MET A 109 10.78 -0.63 -5.65
CA MET A 109 12.02 -1.06 -5.00
C MET A 109 12.24 -0.24 -3.74
N GLU A 110 12.71 -0.89 -2.68
CA GLU A 110 13.06 -0.23 -1.42
C GLU A 110 14.55 0.11 -1.41
N GLN A 111 14.87 1.33 -0.99
CA GLN A 111 16.22 1.72 -0.61
C GLN A 111 16.19 2.49 0.70
N ALA A 112 16.90 2.00 1.72
CA ALA A 112 17.00 2.62 3.04
C ALA A 112 15.63 3.00 3.66
N GLY A 113 14.66 2.09 3.63
CA GLY A 113 13.32 2.33 4.19
C GLY A 113 12.42 3.23 3.34
N ARG A 114 12.82 3.61 2.12
CA ARG A 114 12.03 4.45 1.22
C ARG A 114 11.73 3.72 -0.09
N ALA A 115 10.48 3.80 -0.55
CA ALA A 115 10.05 3.18 -1.80
C ALA A 115 10.34 4.08 -3.01
N TYR A 116 10.78 3.47 -4.12
CA TYR A 116 11.07 4.12 -5.39
C TYR A 116 10.41 3.36 -6.54
N CYS A 117 9.96 4.09 -7.56
CA CYS A 117 9.61 3.46 -8.84
C CYS A 117 10.88 2.95 -9.54
N SER A 118 10.71 2.00 -10.45
CA SER A 118 11.83 1.36 -11.18
C SER A 118 12.79 2.36 -11.82
N SER A 119 12.26 3.40 -12.49
CA SER A 119 13.06 4.45 -13.12
C SER A 119 13.90 5.24 -12.12
N CYS A 120 13.27 5.82 -11.09
CA CYS A 120 13.99 6.59 -10.07
C CYS A 120 14.98 5.75 -9.28
N TYR A 121 14.68 4.46 -9.06
CA TYR A 121 15.62 3.55 -8.41
C TYR A 121 16.84 3.31 -9.31
N ALA A 122 16.62 3.00 -10.59
CA ALA A 122 17.71 2.82 -11.56
C ALA A 122 18.59 4.06 -11.66
N ASP A 123 17.98 5.25 -11.76
CA ASP A 123 18.72 6.50 -11.88
C ASP A 123 19.54 6.85 -10.63
N LYS A 124 19.10 6.45 -9.44
CA LYS A 124 19.79 6.85 -8.20
C LYS A 124 20.73 5.78 -7.66
N PHE A 125 20.43 4.50 -7.88
CA PHE A 125 21.04 3.41 -7.13
C PHE A 125 21.59 2.28 -8.00
N ALA A 126 21.19 2.17 -9.28
CA ALA A 126 21.78 1.16 -10.14
C ALA A 126 23.23 1.48 -10.48
N ALA A 127 24.04 0.43 -10.62
CA ALA A 127 25.40 0.56 -11.07
C ALA A 127 25.46 1.16 -12.48
N ARG A 128 26.50 1.93 -12.76
CA ARG A 128 26.70 2.60 -14.05
C ARG A 128 27.60 1.76 -14.95
N CYS A 129 27.21 1.62 -16.21
CA CYS A 129 28.02 0.93 -17.20
C CYS A 129 29.28 1.74 -17.52
N ALA A 130 30.45 1.11 -17.46
CA ALA A 130 31.71 1.77 -17.79
C ALA A 130 31.82 2.16 -19.28
N GLY A 131 31.03 1.54 -20.17
CA GLY A 131 31.03 1.84 -21.60
C GLY A 131 30.15 3.04 -22.00
N CYS A 132 29.00 3.23 -21.35
CA CYS A 132 28.00 4.24 -21.77
C CYS A 132 27.50 5.15 -20.63
N ALA A 133 27.96 4.93 -19.40
CA ALA A 133 27.52 5.62 -18.18
C ALA A 133 26.01 5.51 -17.85
N GLN A 134 25.24 4.70 -18.59
CA GLN A 134 23.83 4.46 -18.30
C GLN A 134 23.66 3.44 -17.16
N PRO A 135 22.55 3.48 -16.40
CA PRO A 135 22.32 2.53 -15.32
C PRO A 135 22.10 1.12 -15.85
N ILE A 136 22.60 0.13 -15.13
CA ILE A 136 22.41 -1.28 -15.45
C ILE A 136 21.23 -1.82 -14.62
N VAL A 137 20.09 -2.02 -15.27
CA VAL A 137 18.86 -2.55 -14.66
C VAL A 137 18.72 -4.07 -14.77
N ASP A 138 19.53 -4.69 -15.62
CA ASP A 138 19.53 -6.13 -15.89
C ASP A 138 20.86 -6.80 -15.44
N LYS A 139 21.16 -7.99 -15.98
CA LYS A 139 22.42 -8.69 -15.73
C LYS A 139 23.61 -7.87 -16.26
N ALA A 140 24.59 -7.63 -15.40
CA ALA A 140 25.84 -6.97 -15.74
C ALA A 140 26.93 -7.99 -16.09
N ILE A 141 27.82 -7.63 -17.02
CA ILE A 141 29.15 -8.25 -17.13
C ILE A 141 30.05 -7.55 -16.11
N VAL A 142 30.74 -8.33 -15.27
CA VAL A 142 31.73 -7.82 -14.30
C VAL A 142 33.11 -8.17 -14.83
N ALA A 143 33.85 -7.16 -15.26
CA ALA A 143 35.18 -7.31 -15.85
C ALA A 143 35.92 -5.98 -15.75
N LEU A 144 37.27 -6.03 -15.71
CA LEU A 144 38.11 -4.83 -15.65
C LEU A 144 37.78 -3.94 -14.44
N ASP A 145 37.50 -4.57 -13.30
CA ASP A 145 37.07 -3.91 -12.05
C ASP A 145 35.84 -2.99 -12.21
N ALA A 146 35.02 -3.26 -13.23
CA ALA A 146 33.87 -2.46 -13.58
C ALA A 146 32.67 -3.31 -14.02
N LYS A 147 31.51 -2.66 -14.11
CA LYS A 147 30.27 -3.27 -14.60
C LYS A 147 29.93 -2.72 -15.97
N TRP A 148 29.41 -3.61 -16.82
CA TRP A 148 29.11 -3.31 -18.21
C TRP A 148 27.76 -3.89 -18.61
N HIS A 149 27.04 -3.21 -19.49
CA HIS A 149 25.99 -3.88 -20.28
C HIS A 149 26.65 -4.89 -21.21
N ARG A 150 25.93 -5.99 -21.54
CA ARG A 150 26.40 -6.98 -22.53
C ARG A 150 26.79 -6.32 -23.86
N ASP A 151 25.99 -5.36 -24.32
CA ASP A 151 26.19 -4.67 -25.59
C ASP A 151 27.30 -3.62 -25.53
N CYS A 152 27.69 -3.18 -24.32
CA CYS A 152 28.79 -2.23 -24.14
C CYS A 152 30.15 -2.92 -23.96
N PHE A 153 30.17 -4.20 -23.61
CA PHE A 153 31.40 -4.98 -23.47
C PHE A 153 31.88 -5.48 -24.85
N THR A 154 32.46 -4.56 -25.62
CA THR A 154 32.86 -4.78 -27.02
C THR A 154 34.36 -4.65 -27.22
N CYS A 155 34.89 -5.40 -28.20
CA CYS A 155 36.32 -5.42 -28.52
C CYS A 155 36.81 -4.02 -28.93
N ASN A 156 37.93 -3.57 -28.34
CA ASN A 156 38.51 -2.26 -28.60
C ASN A 156 38.88 -2.04 -30.08
N LYS A 157 39.25 -3.11 -30.80
CA LYS A 157 39.62 -3.05 -32.24
C LYS A 157 38.41 -3.18 -33.18
N CYS A 158 37.63 -4.25 -33.06
CA CYS A 158 36.58 -4.57 -34.04
C CYS A 158 35.15 -4.19 -33.60
N ARG A 159 34.97 -3.70 -32.36
CA ARG A 159 33.67 -3.28 -31.79
C ARG A 159 32.60 -4.37 -31.68
N ASN A 160 32.91 -5.61 -32.03
CA ASN A 160 32.02 -6.74 -31.80
C ASN A 160 31.93 -7.07 -30.29
N PRO A 161 30.76 -7.54 -29.80
CA PRO A 161 30.63 -8.03 -28.42
C PRO A 161 31.67 -9.09 -28.10
N VAL A 162 32.29 -8.97 -26.92
CA VAL A 162 33.20 -9.99 -26.41
C VAL A 162 32.37 -11.04 -25.69
N THR A 163 32.11 -12.16 -26.37
CA THR A 163 31.30 -13.27 -25.85
C THR A 163 32.13 -14.47 -25.38
N ASP A 164 33.43 -14.47 -25.69
CA ASP A 164 34.36 -15.54 -25.31
C ASP A 164 34.53 -15.59 -23.79
N SER A 165 34.74 -16.79 -23.23
CA SER A 165 35.02 -16.96 -21.80
C SER A 165 36.35 -16.33 -21.36
N THR A 166 37.24 -16.06 -22.30
CA THR A 166 38.53 -15.40 -22.09
C THR A 166 38.71 -14.24 -23.06
N PHE A 167 39.35 -13.17 -22.62
CA PHE A 167 39.64 -11.99 -23.43
C PHE A 167 41.00 -11.40 -23.05
N SER A 168 41.61 -10.64 -23.97
CA SER A 168 42.83 -9.87 -23.68
C SER A 168 42.49 -8.42 -23.32
N VAL A 169 43.41 -7.71 -22.67
CA VAL A 169 43.20 -6.33 -22.23
C VAL A 169 44.24 -5.42 -22.86
N MET A 170 43.79 -4.31 -23.47
CA MET A 170 44.66 -3.27 -24.02
C MET A 170 44.03 -1.91 -23.71
N ASP A 171 44.81 -1.01 -23.13
CA ASP A 171 44.35 0.33 -22.68
C ASP A 171 43.11 0.29 -21.79
N ASN A 172 43.07 -0.68 -20.87
CA ASN A 172 41.94 -0.94 -19.98
C ASN A 172 40.61 -1.21 -20.72
N LYS A 173 40.69 -1.74 -21.95
CA LYS A 173 39.55 -2.14 -22.77
C LYS A 173 39.73 -3.59 -23.24
N PRO A 174 38.63 -4.34 -23.41
CA PRO A 174 38.70 -5.75 -23.77
C PRO A 174 39.02 -5.92 -25.26
N LEU A 175 39.74 -6.99 -25.59
CA LEU A 175 40.01 -7.48 -26.95
C LEU A 175 39.43 -8.89 -27.07
N CYS A 176 38.63 -9.14 -28.11
CA CYS A 176 38.16 -10.50 -28.42
C CYS A 176 39.33 -11.39 -28.84
N GLY A 177 39.17 -12.71 -28.78
CA GLY A 177 40.26 -13.65 -29.09
C GLY A 177 40.84 -13.49 -30.51
N LYS A 178 40.04 -12.99 -31.46
CA LYS A 178 40.48 -12.72 -32.86
C LYS A 178 41.34 -11.46 -33.01
N CYS A 179 41.35 -10.59 -32.00
CA CYS A 179 41.99 -9.28 -32.02
C CYS A 179 43.08 -9.13 -30.94
N ALA A 180 43.20 -10.14 -30.07
CA ALA A 180 44.25 -10.28 -29.06
C ALA A 180 45.63 -10.32 -29.72
#